data_AF-A0A961SFW5-F1
#
_entry.id   AF-A0A961SFW5-F1
#
_cell.length_a   1.000
_cell.length_b   1.000
_cell.length_c   1.000
_cell.angle_alpha   90.00
_cell.angle_beta   90.00
_cell.angle_gamma   90.00
#
_symmetry.space_group_name_H-M   'P 1'
#
loop_
_entity.id
_entity.type
_entity.pdbx_description
1 polymer ?
#
loop_
_entity_poly.entity_id
_entity_poly.type
_entity_poly.pdbx_seq_one_letter_code
_entity_poly.pdbx_strand_id
1 'polypeptide(L)' 'GGMSDEAYNYWVNDIGKVYASDEWKKIMADNGLAPLDLQGEAFQAFVAESISSIQSISKEIGLIK' A
#
# COMPACT_ATOMS: atom_id res chain seq x y z
N GLY A 1 -5.91 -3.43 -16.51
CA GLY A 1 -5.21 -4.31 -15.56
C GLY A 1 -4.87 -5.62 -16.20
N GLY A 2 -5.87 -6.48 -16.49
CA GLY A 2 -5.69 -7.72 -17.27
C GLY A 2 -4.78 -8.78 -16.66
N MET A 3 -4.29 -8.58 -15.44
CA MET A 3 -3.49 -9.55 -14.69
C MET A 3 -4.39 -10.69 -14.22
N SER A 4 -3.92 -11.93 -14.32
CA SER A 4 -4.65 -13.07 -13.75
C SER A 4 -4.51 -13.11 -12.22
N ASP A 5 -5.45 -13.78 -11.55
CA ASP A 5 -5.44 -13.90 -10.10
C ASP A 5 -4.19 -14.66 -9.61
N GLU A 6 -3.71 -15.64 -10.37
CA GLU A 6 -2.48 -16.37 -10.05
C GLU A 6 -1.26 -15.46 -10.10
N ALA A 7 -1.16 -14.63 -11.15
CA ALA A 7 -0.08 -13.66 -11.27
C ALA A 7 -0.15 -12.60 -10.15
N TYR A 8 -1.35 -12.16 -9.79
CA TYR A 8 -1.54 -11.24 -8.67
C TYR A 8 -1.09 -11.86 -7.35
N ASN A 9 -1.55 -13.07 -7.04
CA ASN A 9 -1.21 -13.78 -5.81
C ASN A 9 0.29 -14.09 -5.72
N TYR A 10 0.94 -14.39 -6.84
CA TYR A 10 2.39 -14.54 -6.90
C TYR A 10 3.10 -13.27 -6.41
N TRP A 11 2.73 -12.11 -6.93
CA TRP A 11 3.35 -10.83 -6.56
C TRP A 11 3.05 -10.42 -5.13
N VAL A 12 1.81 -10.61 -4.65
CA VAL A 12 1.45 -10.33 -3.25
C VAL A 12 2.35 -11.13 -2.31
N ASN A 13 2.52 -12.43 -2.58
CA ASN A 13 3.37 -13.30 -1.76
C ASN A 13 4.85 -12.88 -1.79
N ASP A 14 5.41 -12.64 -2.98
CA ASP A 14 6.83 -12.32 -3.09
C ASP A 14 7.18 -10.96 -2.52
N ILE A 15 6.31 -9.95 -2.67
CA ILE A 15 6.46 -8.65 -2.00
C ILE A 15 6.32 -8.82 -0.49
N GLY A 16 5.39 -9.66 -0.02
CA GLY A 16 5.24 -10.00 1.40
C GLY A 16 6.52 -10.58 2.01
N LYS A 17 7.21 -11.47 1.29
CA LYS A 17 8.51 -12.02 1.73
C LYS A 17 9.58 -10.93 1.84
N VAL A 18 9.62 -9.99 0.89
CA VAL A 18 10.53 -8.84 0.97
C VAL A 18 10.22 -8.01 2.22
N TYR A 19 8.96 -7.69 2.48
CA TYR A 19 8.56 -6.94 3.68
C TYR A 19 8.88 -7.67 4.98
N ALA A 20 8.81 -9.01 4.98
CA ALA A 20 9.17 -9.83 6.12
C ALA A 20 10.68 -9.89 6.38
N SER A 21 11.53 -9.63 5.36
CA SER A 21 12.99 -9.77 5.46
C SER A 21 13.62 -8.74 6.40
N ASP A 22 14.64 -9.16 7.13
CA ASP A 22 15.36 -8.31 8.08
C ASP A 22 16.18 -7.25 7.36
N GLU A 23 16.72 -7.58 6.17
CA GLU A 23 17.46 -6.66 5.32
C GLU A 23 16.57 -5.49 4.89
N TRP A 24 15.35 -5.78 4.44
CA TRP A 24 14.42 -4.74 4.04
C TRP A 24 13.94 -3.89 5.23
N LYS A 25 13.62 -4.52 6.36
CA LYS A 25 13.25 -3.81 7.59
C LYS A 25 14.35 -2.84 8.05
N LYS A 26 15.61 -3.26 7.96
CA LYS A 26 16.75 -2.38 8.23
C LYS A 26 16.79 -1.20 7.25
N ILE A 27 16.66 -1.45 5.95
CA ILE A 27 16.64 -0.37 4.94
C ILE A 27 15.49 0.60 5.19
N MET A 28 14.29 0.11 5.52
CA MET A 28 13.14 0.96 5.85
C MET A 28 13.46 1.87 7.04
N ALA A 29 13.97 1.30 8.14
CA ALA A 29 14.32 2.06 9.32
C ALA A 29 15.43 3.11 9.05
N ASP A 30 16.48 2.72 8.32
CA ASP A 30 17.60 3.60 7.96
C ASP A 30 17.15 4.79 7.09
N ASN A 31 16.08 4.63 6.30
CA ASN A 31 15.53 5.67 5.42
C ASN A 31 14.29 6.37 6.01
N GLY A 32 13.93 6.10 7.27
CA GLY A 32 12.77 6.71 7.92
C GLY A 32 11.42 6.33 7.32
N LEU A 33 11.36 5.19 6.62
CA LEU A 33 10.10 4.66 6.07
C LEU A 33 9.27 4.06 7.19
N ALA A 34 7.99 4.43 7.25
CA ALA A 34 7.06 3.84 8.21
C ALA A 34 6.87 2.34 7.92
N PRO A 35 6.77 1.49 8.95
CA PRO A 35 6.57 0.06 8.77
C PRO A 35 5.11 -0.23 8.38
N LEU A 36 4.80 -0.09 7.09
CA LEU A 36 3.48 -0.38 6.55
C LEU A 36 3.44 -1.84 6.05
N ASP A 37 3.22 -2.77 6.98
CA ASP A 37 3.08 -4.20 6.68
C ASP A 37 1.67 -4.53 6.17
N LEU A 38 1.30 -3.93 5.03
CA LEU A 38 0.04 -4.17 4.35
C LEU A 38 0.31 -4.74 2.96
N GLN A 39 -0.49 -5.75 2.58
CA GLN A 39 -0.37 -6.43 1.30
C GLN A 39 -1.73 -6.89 0.79
N GLY A 40 -1.80 -7.21 -0.50
CA GLY A 40 -3.01 -7.75 -1.13
C GLY A 40 -4.24 -6.85 -0.93
N GLU A 41 -5.36 -7.46 -0.55
CA GLU A 41 -6.63 -6.78 -0.31
C GLU A 41 -6.54 -5.73 0.81
N ALA A 42 -5.76 -5.98 1.87
CA ALA A 42 -5.61 -5.02 2.96
C ALA A 42 -4.92 -3.73 2.50
N PHE A 43 -3.91 -3.86 1.64
CA PHE A 43 -3.26 -2.71 1.02
C PHE A 43 -4.21 -1.96 0.07
N GLN A 44 -4.99 -2.70 -0.73
CA GLN A 44 -5.99 -2.10 -1.62
C GLN A 44 -7.05 -1.31 -0.85
N ALA A 45 -7.56 -1.87 0.25
CA ALA A 45 -8.53 -1.22 1.11
C ALA A 45 -7.95 0.07 1.73
N PHE A 46 -6.72 0.02 2.25
CA PHE A 46 -6.03 1.18 2.80
C PHE A 46 -5.86 2.32 1.77
N VAL A 47 -5.48 1.98 0.53
CA VAL A 47 -5.35 2.97 -0.55
C VAL A 47 -6.71 3.56 -0.92
N ALA A 48 -7.76 2.73 -1.03
CA ALA A 48 -9.10 3.20 -1.33
C ALA A 48 -9.63 4.16 -0.24
N GLU A 49 -9.41 3.83 1.03
CA GLU A 49 -9.76 4.69 2.17
C GLU A 49 -8.96 6.00 2.15
N SER A 50 -7.66 5.93 1.89
CA SER A 50 -6.80 7.12 1.77
C SER A 50 -7.28 8.05 0.66
N ILE A 51 -7.62 7.51 -0.51
CA ILE A 51 -8.19 8.27 -1.62
C ILE A 51 -9.51 8.92 -1.21
N SER A 52 -10.40 8.15 -0.57
CA SER A 52 -11.69 8.67 -0.11
C SER A 52 -11.53 9.81 0.90
N SER A 53 -10.63 9.65 1.87
CA SER A 53 -10.30 10.67 2.88
C SER A 53 -9.76 11.95 2.23
N ILE A 54 -8.76 11.81 1.35
CA ILE A 54 -8.19 12.96 0.62
C ILE A 54 -9.25 13.65 -0.23
N GLN A 55 -10.12 12.90 -0.91
CA GLN A 55 -11.22 13.46 -1.69
C GLN A 55 -12.23 14.21 -0.82
N SER A 56 -12.61 13.67 0.35
CA SER A 56 -13.52 14.34 1.29
C SER A 56 -12.93 15.65 1.76
N ILE A 57 -11.70 15.62 2.27
CA ILE A 57 -10.99 16.81 2.75
C ILE A 57 -10.88 17.83 1.62
N SER A 58 -10.48 17.41 0.42
CA SER A 58 -10.33 18.29 -0.74
C SER A 58 -11.65 18.98 -1.13
N LYS A 59 -12.79 18.31 -0.99
CA LYS A 59 -14.12 18.91 -1.21
C LYS A 59 -14.48 19.89 -0.11
N GLU A 60 -14.24 19.52 1.16
CA GLU A 60 -14.53 20.36 2.33
C GLU A 60 -13.76 21.69 2.29
N ILE A 61 -12.51 21.68 1.83
CA ILE A 61 -11.69 22.89 1.71
C ILE A 61 -11.81 23.57 0.33
N GLY A 62 -12.66 23.05 -0.56
CA GLY A 62 -12.98 23.67 -1.85
C GLY A 62 -11.91 23.53 -2.95
N LEU A 63 -10.98 22.58 -2.83
CA LEU A 63 -9.99 22.29 -3.90
C LEU A 63 -10.61 21.55 -5.09
N ILE A 64 -11.62 20.70 -4.85
CA ILE A 64 -12.34 19.94 -5.88
C ILE A 64 -13.86 20.01 -5.68
N LYS A 65 -14.64 19.77 -6.74
CA LYS A 65 -16.11 19.75 -6.70
C LYS A 65 -16.67 18.38 -6.30
#